data_AF-A0A1S2P2X4-F1
#
_entry.id   AF-A0A1S2P2X4-F1
#
_cell.length_a   1.000
_cell.length_b   1.000
_cell.length_c   1.000
_cell.angle_alpha   90.00
_cell.angle_beta   90.00
_cell.angle_gamma   90.00
#
_symmetry.space_group_name_H-M   'P 1'
#
loop_
_entity.id
_entity.type
_entity.pdbx_description
1 polymer ?
#
loop_
_entity_poly.entity_id
_entity_poly.type
_entity_poly.pdbx_seq_one_letter_code
_entity_poly.pdbx_strand_id
1 'polypeptide(L)'
;MDKARDKARAASKAIYEMIDMPQAKATEPGPGISTCDEDPGHLYKTFHPWSVYDVSEGELKAGFQRLRKELPKKGWKIVDYGPNKSQAKTLSLTADSETDRFSVNAELMVSTPSNPHEKKPLILVNVVSGCWRAPKGTDLNTQY
;
A
#
# COMPACT_ATOMS: atom_id res chain seq x y z
N MET A 1 5.01 -19.64 -4.74
CA MET A 1 4.13 -18.65 -4.08
C MET A 1 3.56 -17.64 -5.08
N ASP A 2 3.59 -17.95 -6.37
CA ASP A 2 3.47 -16.94 -7.42
C ASP A 2 2.03 -16.46 -7.59
N LYS A 3 1.05 -17.36 -7.43
CA LYS A 3 -0.36 -16.98 -7.38
C LYS A 3 -0.68 -15.94 -6.30
N ALA A 4 0.01 -15.98 -5.15
CA ALA A 4 -0.16 -14.96 -4.12
C ALA A 4 0.45 -13.62 -4.55
N ARG A 5 1.66 -13.65 -5.13
CA ARG A 5 2.31 -12.47 -5.71
C ARG A 5 1.47 -11.85 -6.84
N ASP A 6 0.86 -12.65 -7.70
CA ASP A 6 0.00 -12.18 -8.79
C ASP A 6 -1.26 -11.49 -8.27
N LYS A 7 -1.90 -12.05 -7.24
CA LYS A 7 -3.03 -11.41 -6.57
C LYS A 7 -2.65 -10.08 -5.93
N ALA A 8 -1.52 -10.05 -5.23
CA ALA A 8 -1.00 -8.82 -4.63
C ALA A 8 -0.69 -7.77 -5.70
N ARG A 9 -0.10 -8.18 -6.83
CA ARG A 9 0.18 -7.30 -7.97
C ARG A 9 -1.10 -6.74 -8.58
N ALA A 10 -2.14 -7.57 -8.74
CA ALA A 10 -3.43 -7.14 -9.26
C ALA A 10 -4.12 -6.14 -8.32
N ALA A 11 -4.18 -6.42 -7.02
CA ALA A 11 -4.72 -5.50 -6.02
C ALA A 11 -3.95 -4.18 -6.02
N SER A 12 -2.62 -4.25 -6.02
CA SER A 12 -1.73 -3.09 -6.05
C SER A 12 -1.89 -2.24 -7.32
N LYS A 13 -1.99 -2.88 -8.49
CA LYS A 13 -2.28 -2.19 -9.76
C LYS A 13 -3.62 -1.47 -9.71
N ALA A 14 -4.66 -2.08 -9.15
CA ALA A 14 -5.96 -1.42 -9.00
C ALA A 14 -5.87 -0.18 -8.09
N ILE A 15 -5.09 -0.23 -7.00
CA ILE A 15 -4.83 0.94 -6.15
C ILE A 15 -4.10 2.04 -6.93
N TYR A 16 -3.06 1.67 -7.70
CA TYR A 16 -2.32 2.62 -8.55
C TYR A 16 -3.23 3.32 -9.57
N GLU A 17 -4.10 2.57 -10.25
CA GLU A 17 -5.08 3.12 -11.19
C GLU A 17 -6.09 4.07 -10.53
N MET A 18 -6.46 3.85 -9.25
CA MET A 18 -7.36 4.75 -8.50
C MET A 18 -6.71 6.10 -8.13
N ILE A 19 -5.38 6.14 -7.99
CA ILE A 19 -4.65 7.39 -7.76
C ILE A 19 -4.68 8.26 -9.03
N ASP A 20 -4.64 7.62 -10.20
CA ASP A 20 -4.77 8.24 -11.53
C ASP A 20 -3.81 9.43 -11.71
N MET A 21 -2.51 9.13 -11.81
CA MET A 21 -1.44 10.13 -11.93
C MET A 21 -0.46 9.77 -13.05
N PRO A 22 -0.86 9.92 -14.34
CA PRO A 22 -0.07 9.46 -15.48
C PRO A 22 1.27 10.18 -15.67
N GLN A 23 1.44 11.37 -15.08
CA GLN A 23 2.69 12.14 -15.14
C GLN A 23 3.66 11.81 -13.99
N ALA A 24 3.22 11.06 -12.98
CA ALA A 24 4.06 10.72 -11.84
C ALA A 24 4.95 9.51 -12.12
N LYS A 25 6.15 9.51 -11.55
CA LYS A 25 6.98 8.31 -11.51
C LYS A 25 6.44 7.36 -10.44
N ALA A 26 6.61 6.06 -10.68
CA ALA A 26 6.30 5.02 -9.72
C ALA A 26 7.53 4.15 -9.46
N THR A 27 7.73 3.69 -8.23
CA THR A 27 8.78 2.70 -7.93
C THR A 27 8.40 1.34 -8.52
N GLU A 28 9.36 0.63 -9.10
CA GLU A 28 9.11 -0.59 -9.90
C GLU A 28 9.20 -1.98 -9.20
N PRO A 29 9.63 -2.16 -7.92
CA PRO A 29 9.72 -3.52 -7.39
C PRO A 29 8.34 -4.17 -7.24
N GLY A 30 8.27 -5.49 -7.44
CA GLY A 30 7.04 -6.27 -7.32
C GLY A 30 6.71 -6.71 -5.89
N PRO A 31 5.56 -7.38 -5.68
CA PRO A 31 5.20 -7.92 -4.38
C PRO A 31 6.20 -8.97 -3.87
N GLY A 32 6.61 -8.82 -2.61
CA GLY A 32 7.43 -9.77 -1.87
C GLY A 32 6.59 -10.68 -0.97
N ILE A 33 7.25 -11.65 -0.34
CA ILE A 33 6.66 -12.56 0.65
C ILE A 33 7.34 -12.34 2.00
N SER A 34 6.55 -12.28 3.07
CA SER A 34 7.05 -12.33 4.44
C SER A 34 6.29 -13.38 5.25
N THR A 35 6.93 -13.90 6.29
CA THR A 35 6.29 -14.81 7.23
C THR A 35 5.30 -14.05 8.12
N CYS A 36 4.32 -14.78 8.63
CA CYS A 36 3.39 -14.26 9.64
C CYS A 36 3.85 -14.69 11.03
N ASP A 37 3.86 -13.76 11.98
CA ASP A 37 4.39 -13.97 13.33
C ASP A 37 3.62 -15.06 14.09
N GLU A 38 2.35 -15.28 13.73
CA GLU A 38 1.47 -16.27 14.34
C GLU A 38 1.94 -17.72 14.13
N ASP A 39 2.54 -18.02 12.97
CA ASP A 39 3.10 -19.34 12.64
C ASP A 39 4.14 -19.18 11.50
N PRO A 40 5.35 -18.68 11.81
CA PRO A 40 6.33 -18.27 10.79
C PRO A 40 6.80 -19.41 9.87
N GLY A 41 6.64 -20.66 10.32
CA GLY A 41 7.01 -21.84 9.54
C GLY A 41 5.97 -22.26 8.51
N HIS A 42 4.72 -21.83 8.65
CA HIS A 42 3.63 -22.29 7.78
C HIS A 42 2.70 -21.20 7.28
N LEU A 43 2.76 -19.99 7.84
CA LEU A 43 1.96 -18.85 7.43
C LEU A 43 2.81 -17.77 6.79
N TYR A 44 2.31 -17.21 5.70
CA TYR A 44 2.96 -16.14 4.95
C TYR A 44 1.93 -15.09 4.51
N LYS A 45 2.42 -13.89 4.23
CA LYS A 45 1.67 -12.78 3.64
C LYS A 45 2.45 -12.18 2.48
N THR A 46 1.74 -11.57 1.55
CA THR A 46 2.36 -10.71 0.53
C THR A 46 2.39 -9.28 1.03
N PHE A 47 3.44 -8.56 0.66
CA PHE A 47 3.53 -7.13 0.84
C PHE A 47 4.03 -6.49 -0.47
N HIS A 48 3.49 -5.34 -0.83
CA HIS A 48 3.90 -4.61 -2.02
C HIS A 48 3.99 -3.11 -1.72
N PRO A 49 5.13 -2.65 -1.18
CA PRO A 49 5.40 -1.24 -0.96
C PRO A 49 5.81 -0.60 -2.28
N TRP A 50 5.23 0.55 -2.60
CA TRP A 50 5.64 1.38 -3.72
C TRP A 50 5.23 2.83 -3.48
N SER A 51 5.85 3.75 -4.21
CA SER A 51 5.54 5.17 -4.13
C SER A 51 5.25 5.78 -5.49
N VAL A 52 4.41 6.81 -5.53
CA VAL A 52 4.33 7.76 -6.65
C VAL A 52 4.94 9.10 -6.27
N TYR A 53 5.75 9.66 -7.16
CA TYR A 53 6.59 10.84 -6.88
C TYR A 53 6.96 11.61 -8.16
N ASP A 54 7.82 12.62 -8.04
CA ASP A 54 8.32 13.48 -9.13
C ASP A 54 7.25 14.36 -9.80
N VAL A 55 6.32 14.83 -8.98
CA VAL A 55 5.23 15.75 -9.33
C VAL A 55 5.01 16.76 -8.19
N SER A 56 4.18 17.77 -8.40
CA SER A 56 3.90 18.76 -7.37
C SER A 56 3.17 18.17 -6.15
N GLU A 57 3.34 18.78 -4.96
CA GLU A 57 2.53 18.40 -3.78
C GLU A 57 1.02 18.54 -4.04
N GLY A 58 0.62 19.49 -4.88
CA GLY A 58 -0.77 19.70 -5.26
C GLY A 58 -1.33 18.48 -6.02
N GLU A 59 -0.55 17.94 -6.95
CA GLU A 59 -0.91 16.71 -7.68
C GLU A 59 -0.96 15.49 -6.77
N LEU A 60 -0.01 15.34 -5.84
CA LEU A 60 -0.02 14.27 -4.85
C LEU A 60 -1.26 14.37 -3.94
N LYS A 61 -1.59 15.58 -3.45
CA LYS A 61 -2.82 15.83 -2.67
C LYS A 61 -4.07 15.45 -3.48
N ALA A 62 -4.12 15.80 -4.76
CA ALA A 62 -5.24 15.46 -5.63
C ALA A 62 -5.37 13.94 -5.86
N GLY A 63 -4.26 13.24 -6.13
CA GLY A 63 -4.22 11.78 -6.30
C GLY A 63 -4.64 11.03 -5.03
N PHE A 64 -4.16 11.48 -3.87
CA PHE A 64 -4.56 10.91 -2.59
C PHE A 64 -6.06 11.09 -2.30
N GLN A 65 -6.63 12.25 -2.63
CA GLN A 65 -8.07 12.48 -2.52
C GLN A 65 -8.88 11.66 -3.52
N ARG A 66 -8.38 11.43 -4.74
CA ARG A 66 -9.01 10.50 -5.70
C ARG A 66 -9.03 9.08 -5.14
N LEU A 67 -7.91 8.58 -4.65
CA LEU A 67 -7.82 7.26 -4.01
C LEU A 67 -8.88 7.10 -2.91
N ARG A 68 -8.97 8.06 -1.98
CA ARG A 68 -9.97 8.06 -0.90
C ARG A 68 -11.41 7.96 -1.43
N LYS A 69 -11.73 8.63 -2.54
CA LYS A 69 -13.07 8.64 -3.13
C LYS A 69 -13.38 7.35 -3.90
N GLU A 70 -12.38 6.76 -4.55
CA GLU A 70 -12.55 5.59 -5.41
C GLU A 70 -12.56 4.26 -4.63
N LEU A 71 -11.83 4.19 -3.52
CA LEU A 71 -11.75 2.98 -2.68
C LEU A 71 -13.15 2.42 -2.31
N PRO A 72 -14.07 3.17 -1.69
CA PRO A 72 -15.41 2.65 -1.37
C PRO A 72 -16.23 2.24 -2.60
N LYS A 73 -16.04 2.90 -3.74
CA LYS A 73 -16.76 2.55 -4.98
C LYS A 73 -16.30 1.23 -5.57
N LYS A 74 -15.11 0.75 -5.18
CA LYS A 74 -14.46 -0.46 -5.68
C LYS A 74 -14.36 -1.54 -4.60
N GLY A 75 -15.24 -1.51 -3.61
CA GLY A 75 -15.34 -2.56 -2.58
C GLY A 75 -14.23 -2.53 -1.53
N TRP A 76 -13.72 -1.33 -1.19
CA TRP A 76 -12.79 -1.14 -0.09
C TRP A 76 -13.41 -0.29 1.00
N LYS A 77 -13.39 -0.79 2.23
CA LYS A 77 -13.86 -0.08 3.40
C LYS A 77 -12.72 0.72 4.01
N ILE A 78 -12.87 2.05 4.10
CA ILE A 78 -11.93 2.90 4.84
C ILE A 78 -12.13 2.64 6.33
N VAL A 79 -11.07 2.20 7.00
CA VAL A 79 -11.08 1.88 8.44
C VAL A 79 -10.33 2.90 9.27
N ASP A 80 -9.42 3.67 8.66
CA ASP A 80 -8.73 4.79 9.31
C ASP A 80 -8.39 5.88 8.29
N TYR A 81 -8.54 7.15 8.69
CA TYR A 81 -8.19 8.30 7.87
C TYR A 81 -7.91 9.52 8.74
N GLY A 82 -6.69 10.05 8.63
CA GLY A 82 -6.28 11.23 9.38
C GLY A 82 -4.76 11.33 9.52
N PRO A 83 -4.28 12.34 10.25
CA PRO A 83 -2.86 12.46 10.56
C PRO A 83 -2.37 11.25 11.38
N ASN A 84 -1.32 10.59 10.92
CA ASN A 84 -0.72 9.46 11.61
C ASN A 84 0.03 9.92 12.90
N LYS A 85 0.54 8.95 13.66
CA LYS A 85 1.23 9.21 14.94
C LYS A 85 2.67 9.69 14.79
N SER A 86 3.19 9.83 13.56
CA SER A 86 4.54 10.35 13.33
C SER A 86 4.68 11.81 13.79
N GLN A 87 5.92 12.28 13.94
CA GLN A 87 6.22 13.69 14.23
C GLN A 87 5.71 14.62 13.12
N ALA A 88 5.80 14.19 11.87
CA ALA A 88 5.34 14.96 10.71
C ALA A 88 3.80 15.02 10.59
N LYS A 89 3.07 14.21 11.38
CA LYS A 89 1.60 14.12 11.31
C LYS A 89 1.11 13.86 9.88
N THR A 90 1.84 13.03 9.14
CA THR A 90 1.56 12.65 7.75
C THR A 90 0.11 12.18 7.62
N LEU A 91 -0.61 12.72 6.63
CA LEU A 91 -1.98 12.27 6.38
C LEU A 91 -1.94 10.84 5.85
N SER A 92 -2.58 9.92 6.57
CA SER A 92 -2.67 8.51 6.22
C SER A 92 -4.11 8.06 5.99
N LEU A 93 -4.25 7.02 5.18
CA LEU A 93 -5.50 6.35 4.84
C LEU A 93 -5.26 4.85 4.91
N THR A 94 -6.07 4.14 5.68
CA THR A 94 -6.08 2.67 5.71
C THR A 94 -7.45 2.17 5.27
N ALA A 95 -7.46 1.22 4.34
CA ALA A 95 -8.67 0.58 3.87
C ALA A 95 -8.48 -0.93 3.71
N ASP A 96 -9.54 -1.67 4.01
CA ASP A 96 -9.59 -3.13 3.87
C ASP A 96 -10.51 -3.49 2.70
N SER A 97 -10.10 -4.46 1.89
CA SER A 97 -10.95 -4.98 0.83
C SER A 97 -12.12 -5.75 1.46
N GLU A 98 -13.33 -5.54 0.95
CA GLU A 98 -14.54 -6.19 1.42
C GLU A 98 -14.68 -7.62 0.89
N THR A 99 -13.97 -7.94 -0.20
CA THR A 99 -14.06 -9.23 -0.90
C THR A 99 -12.80 -10.06 -0.75
N ASP A 100 -11.64 -9.42 -0.74
CA ASP A 100 -10.35 -10.07 -0.72
C ASP A 100 -9.63 -9.79 0.60
N ARG A 101 -8.81 -10.74 1.06
CA ARG A 101 -8.02 -10.56 2.30
C ARG A 101 -6.81 -9.67 2.06
N PHE A 102 -7.04 -8.42 1.68
CA PHE A 102 -6.03 -7.38 1.49
C PHE A 102 -6.39 -6.11 2.25
N SER A 103 -5.35 -5.43 2.70
CA SER A 103 -5.40 -4.09 3.26
C SER A 103 -4.45 -3.19 2.48
N VAL A 104 -4.81 -1.93 2.33
CA VAL A 104 -3.94 -0.89 1.82
C VAL A 104 -3.76 0.17 2.88
N ASN A 105 -2.51 0.57 3.09
CA ASN A 105 -2.17 1.79 3.81
C ASN A 105 -1.48 2.74 2.84
N ALA A 106 -2.01 3.96 2.72
CA ALA A 106 -1.45 5.01 1.90
C ALA A 106 -1.09 6.22 2.77
N GLU A 107 0.10 6.78 2.59
CA GLU A 107 0.59 7.95 3.31
C GLU A 107 0.97 9.06 2.33
N LEU A 108 0.44 10.26 2.56
CA LEU A 108 0.74 11.45 1.77
C LEU A 108 1.91 12.22 2.39
N MET A 109 3.13 11.89 1.96
CA MET A 109 4.37 12.53 2.40
C MET A 109 4.56 13.84 1.64
N VAL A 110 4.11 14.95 2.23
CA VAL A 110 4.22 16.31 1.70
C VAL A 110 4.53 17.26 2.87
N SER A 111 4.81 18.53 2.60
CA SER A 111 5.02 19.51 3.64
C SER A 111 3.78 19.65 4.55
N THR A 112 4.00 19.63 5.86
CA THR A 112 2.98 19.78 6.91
C THR A 112 3.37 20.91 7.87
N PRO A 113 2.46 21.41 8.74
CA PRO A 113 2.84 22.41 9.73
C PRO A 113 3.98 21.97 10.66
N SER A 114 4.11 20.67 10.95
CA SER A 114 5.20 20.11 11.77
C SER A 114 6.41 19.64 10.95
N ASN A 115 6.33 19.66 9.62
CA ASN A 115 7.42 19.37 8.69
C ASN A 115 7.29 20.28 7.44
N PRO A 116 7.65 21.57 7.52
CA PRO A 116 7.30 22.57 6.50
C PRO A 116 8.12 22.49 5.21
N HIS A 117 9.10 21.58 5.12
CA HIS A 117 10.05 21.50 4.00
C HIS A 117 10.30 20.04 3.58
N GLU A 118 9.25 19.35 3.13
CA GLU A 118 9.42 18.01 2.58
C GLU A 118 10.24 18.07 1.28
N LYS A 119 11.40 17.41 1.29
CA LYS A 119 12.36 17.44 0.17
C LYS A 119 12.03 16.40 -0.90
N LYS A 120 11.34 15.34 -0.52
CA LYS A 120 11.02 14.20 -1.40
C LYS A 120 9.53 13.88 -1.30
N PRO A 121 8.65 14.78 -1.77
CA PRO A 121 7.22 14.57 -1.65
C PRO A 121 6.78 13.37 -2.48
N LEU A 122 5.93 12.52 -1.90
CA LEU A 122 5.43 11.30 -2.51
C LEU A 122 4.12 10.83 -1.86
N ILE A 123 3.43 9.91 -2.52
CA ILE A 123 2.46 9.03 -1.85
C ILE A 123 3.15 7.69 -1.68
N LEU A 124 3.29 7.23 -0.44
CA LEU A 124 3.75 5.87 -0.12
C LEU A 124 2.51 4.97 0.00
N VAL A 125 2.54 3.83 -0.67
CA VAL A 125 1.47 2.84 -0.66
C VAL A 125 2.03 1.51 -0.23
N ASN A 126 1.41 0.89 0.76
CA ASN A 126 1.69 -0.45 1.24
C ASN A 126 0.43 -1.30 1.05
N VAL A 127 0.46 -2.22 0.09
CA VAL A 127 -0.59 -3.24 -0.06
C VAL A 127 -0.12 -4.51 0.62
N VAL A 128 -0.89 -5.02 1.56
CA VAL A 128 -0.56 -6.22 2.34
C VAL A 128 -1.74 -7.18 2.34
N SER A 129 -1.47 -8.47 2.37
CA SER A 129 -2.52 -9.47 2.55
C SER A 129 -2.70 -9.88 4.00
N GLY A 130 -3.82 -10.54 4.27
CA GLY A 130 -3.92 -11.44 5.40
C GLY A 130 -2.96 -12.64 5.26
N CYS A 131 -2.77 -13.35 6.37
CA CYS A 131 -1.92 -14.55 6.39
C CYS A 131 -2.59 -15.74 5.70
N TRP A 132 -1.81 -16.46 4.89
CA TRP A 132 -2.20 -17.68 4.20
C TRP A 132 -1.31 -18.84 4.59
N ARG A 133 -1.87 -20.05 4.55
CA ARG A 133 -1.11 -21.27 4.79
C ARG A 133 -0.31 -21.68 3.57
N ALA A 134 0.98 -21.90 3.77
CA ALA A 134 1.88 -22.42 2.76
C ALA A 134 1.53 -23.88 2.42
N PRO A 135 1.68 -24.30 1.15
CA PRO A 135 1.61 -25.71 0.79
C PRO A 135 2.60 -26.53 1.62
N LYS A 136 2.21 -27.75 1.99
CA LYS A 136 3.04 -28.66 2.79
C LYS A 136 4.42 -28.84 2.13
N GLY A 137 5.48 -28.71 2.92
CA GLY A 137 6.86 -28.84 2.45
C GLY A 137 7.44 -27.59 1.80
N THR A 138 6.72 -26.45 1.78
CA THR A 138 7.31 -25.18 1.36
C THR A 138 8.27 -24.67 2.42
N ASP A 139 9.51 -24.36 2.02
CA ASP A 139 10.44 -23.60 2.85
C ASP A 139 10.27 -22.09 2.61
N LEU A 140 9.64 -21.41 3.56
CA LEU A 140 9.38 -19.97 3.50
C LEU A 140 10.66 -19.12 3.59
N ASN A 141 11.78 -19.67 4.10
CA ASN A 141 13.05 -18.94 4.19
C ASN A 141 13.73 -18.76 2.82
N THR A 142 13.20 -19.37 1.77
CA THR A 142 13.71 -19.24 0.39
C THR A 142 12.86 -18.29 -0.46
N GLN A 143 11.78 -17.74 0.10
CA GLN A 143 10.79 -16.95 -0.62
C GLN A 143 10.98 -15.47 -0.28
N TYR A 144 11.81 -14.77 -1.05
CA TYR A 144 11.96 -13.31 -0.98
C TYR A 144 11.30 -12.64 -2.19
#